data_AF-A0A8H4GKB6-F1
#
_entry.id   AF-A0A8H4GKB6-F1
#
_cell.length_a   1.000
_cell.length_b   1.000
_cell.length_c   1.000
_cell.angle_alpha   90.00
_cell.angle_beta   90.00
_cell.angle_gamma   90.00
#
_symmetry.space_group_name_H-M   'P 1'
#
loop_
_entity.id
_entity.type
_entity.pdbx_description
1 polymer ?
#
loop_
_entity_poly.entity_id
_entity_poly.type
_entity_poly.pdbx_seq_one_letter_code
_entity_poly.pdbx_strand_id
1 'polypeptide(L)'
;MNAAAVSPGVQGPNVISVKGFRIITQKLPILKAEPIEEMTKRLGIAPPEMIFGDNHVTVESEKKDWGITFNAFDALDRVDKTGTSMLRVAHSKEWQKSREKAHEGIKDVVKPFDWSYTTDYMGTVHPNSRPFETTTKPIPIELLKRPDPILFFDEVILYEDELADNGIAMLSCKIRVMPDRLLLLSRFFMRLDNVLIRLRDTRLYVDFESLVSLRSPAQPHRNARLIQQTLGSVPHWRASSRLSRAIMPRPGTAAETYVAYGMTQKLFEVCSSQADYSIPQLSQKGAQVPKTEAGEDLGVGEGWWYEDLGLIPTFSTWSQVTFLHMYLLTVRLRALPSYESLQTYSRHLIDHFSHNAEHRMDVLHGLTSRAIRNKFLKDLFIQWRGVLAAYDEGLVKGDAVLGAAVWRNLWKASHTGPHGEEMDWTKVARVVAYMRRVISELSQINEADLILHIGPRPGGKPGIFGYSELDKQLVDGKR
;
A
#
# COMPACT_ATOMS: atom_id res chain seq x y z
N MET A 1 29.04 -1.92 -38.07
CA MET A 1 27.60 -2.23 -38.25
C MET A 1 26.99 -2.30 -36.87
N ASN A 2 26.26 -1.25 -36.48
CA ASN A 2 25.70 -1.11 -35.14
C ASN A 2 24.53 -2.08 -34.96
N ALA A 3 24.60 -2.90 -33.92
CA ALA A 3 23.47 -3.70 -33.47
C ALA A 3 22.36 -2.73 -33.02
N ALA A 4 21.26 -2.72 -33.76
CA ALA A 4 20.08 -1.96 -33.42
C ALA A 4 19.55 -2.40 -32.05
N ALA A 5 19.34 -1.43 -31.17
CA ALA A 5 18.68 -1.63 -29.89
C ALA A 5 17.27 -2.21 -30.13
N VAL A 6 17.07 -3.44 -29.69
CA VAL A 6 15.74 -4.06 -29.64
C VAL A 6 14.93 -3.29 -28.60
N SER A 7 13.93 -2.55 -29.07
CA SER A 7 12.95 -1.91 -28.19
C SER A 7 12.27 -2.99 -27.33
N PRO A 8 12.01 -2.75 -26.03
CA PRO A 8 11.26 -3.71 -25.22
C PRO A 8 9.90 -3.92 -25.89
N GLY A 9 9.65 -5.14 -26.35
CA GLY A 9 8.41 -5.49 -27.06
C GLY A 9 7.20 -5.12 -26.23
N VAL A 10 6.20 -4.50 -26.87
CA VAL A 10 4.91 -4.20 -26.26
C VAL A 10 4.30 -5.52 -25.80
N GLN A 11 4.30 -5.78 -24.50
CA GLN A 11 3.56 -6.91 -23.93
C GLN A 11 2.08 -6.67 -24.23
N GLY A 12 1.47 -7.59 -24.99
CA GLY A 12 0.03 -7.58 -25.21
C GLY A 12 -0.74 -7.76 -23.89
N PRO A 13 -2.04 -7.48 -23.89
CA PRO A 13 -2.87 -7.67 -22.71
C PRO A 13 -2.89 -9.14 -22.28
N ASN A 14 -2.97 -9.39 -20.97
CA ASN A 14 -3.20 -10.74 -20.46
C ASN A 14 -4.66 -11.12 -20.72
N VAL A 15 -4.89 -12.33 -21.23
CA VAL A 15 -6.22 -12.80 -21.60
C VAL A 15 -6.44 -14.21 -21.06
N ILE A 16 -7.60 -14.44 -20.47
CA ILE A 16 -8.10 -15.79 -20.17
C ILE A 16 -9.55 -15.92 -20.64
N SER A 17 -9.86 -17.08 -21.22
CA SER A 17 -11.22 -17.48 -21.56
C SER A 17 -11.68 -18.61 -20.65
N VAL A 18 -12.84 -18.46 -20.01
CA VAL A 18 -13.44 -19.47 -19.12
C VAL A 18 -14.95 -19.49 -19.35
N LYS A 19 -15.49 -20.67 -19.66
CA LYS A 19 -16.95 -20.93 -19.81
C LYS A 19 -17.69 -19.85 -20.64
N GLY A 20 -17.13 -19.45 -21.79
CA GLY A 20 -17.74 -18.47 -22.70
C GLY A 20 -17.60 -17.00 -22.29
N PHE A 21 -16.83 -16.71 -21.23
CA PHE A 21 -16.38 -15.37 -20.87
C PHE A 21 -14.90 -15.19 -21.18
N ARG A 22 -14.55 -14.00 -21.66
CA ARG A 22 -13.20 -13.55 -21.89
C ARG A 22 -12.87 -12.42 -20.92
N ILE A 23 -11.78 -12.60 -20.18
CA ILE A 23 -11.25 -11.63 -19.22
C ILE A 23 -9.94 -11.10 -19.78
N ILE A 24 -9.81 -9.78 -19.84
CA ILE A 24 -8.67 -9.07 -20.43
C ILE A 24 -8.15 -8.07 -19.40
N THR A 25 -6.84 -8.11 -19.12
CA THR A 25 -6.18 -7.11 -18.28
C THR A 25 -4.99 -6.50 -18.99
N GLN A 26 -4.85 -5.18 -18.90
CA GLN A 26 -3.74 -4.44 -19.50
C GLN A 26 -3.04 -3.58 -18.45
N LYS A 27 -1.71 -3.68 -18.43
CA LYS A 27 -0.82 -2.90 -17.58
C LYS A 27 0.28 -2.29 -18.43
N LEU A 28 0.24 -0.98 -18.58
CA LEU A 28 1.20 -0.16 -19.30
C LEU A 28 1.71 0.94 -18.36
N PRO A 29 2.83 1.59 -18.70
CA PRO A 29 3.37 2.71 -17.91
C PRO A 29 2.39 3.89 -17.81
N ILE A 30 2.71 4.84 -16.93
CA ILE A 30 1.98 6.11 -16.83
C ILE A 30 1.98 6.85 -18.18
N LEU A 31 0.92 7.63 -18.43
CA LEU A 31 0.82 8.45 -19.63
C LEU A 31 1.97 9.46 -19.72
N LYS A 32 2.33 9.81 -20.95
CA LYS A 32 3.26 10.91 -21.26
C LYS A 32 2.51 12.24 -21.37
N ALA A 33 3.26 13.34 -21.50
CA ALA A 33 2.73 14.70 -21.52
C ALA A 33 1.58 14.91 -22.53
N GLU A 34 1.74 14.51 -23.79
CA GLU A 34 0.73 14.74 -24.84
C GLU A 34 -0.62 14.03 -24.55
N PRO A 35 -0.67 12.71 -24.26
CA PRO A 35 -1.91 12.06 -23.82
C PRO A 35 -2.52 12.67 -22.54
N ILE A 36 -1.70 13.17 -21.62
CA ILE A 36 -2.18 13.86 -20.40
C ILE A 36 -2.88 15.16 -20.77
N GLU A 37 -2.31 15.96 -21.67
CA GLU A 37 -2.94 17.20 -22.14
C GLU A 37 -4.29 16.94 -22.83
N GLU A 38 -4.38 15.92 -23.67
CA GLU A 38 -5.63 15.52 -24.32
C GLU A 38 -6.68 15.08 -23.29
N MET A 39 -6.27 14.22 -22.34
CA MET A 39 -7.15 13.76 -21.26
C MET A 39 -7.63 14.93 -20.40
N THR A 40 -6.75 15.89 -20.09
CA THR A 40 -7.08 17.10 -19.32
C THR A 40 -8.16 17.92 -20.02
N LYS A 41 -8.00 18.17 -21.32
CA LYS A 41 -8.99 18.92 -22.13
C LYS A 41 -10.35 18.23 -22.13
N ARG A 42 -10.36 16.89 -22.27
CA ARG A 42 -11.59 16.10 -22.32
C ARG A 42 -12.29 16.01 -20.96
N LEU A 43 -11.55 15.83 -19.87
CA LEU A 43 -12.10 15.72 -18.52
C LEU A 43 -12.50 17.09 -17.94
N GLY A 44 -11.80 18.16 -18.31
CA GLY A 44 -11.94 19.49 -17.72
C GLY A 44 -11.33 19.61 -16.31
N ILE A 45 -10.51 18.63 -15.91
CA ILE A 45 -9.71 18.60 -14.68
C ILE A 45 -8.32 18.03 -15.01
N ALA A 46 -7.31 18.41 -14.23
CA ALA A 46 -5.99 17.80 -14.32
C ALA A 46 -6.07 16.34 -13.86
N PRO A 47 -5.53 15.37 -14.61
CA PRO A 47 -5.40 13.99 -14.17
C PRO A 47 -4.47 13.85 -12.95
N PRO A 48 -4.57 12.74 -12.20
CA PRO A 48 -3.62 12.37 -11.16
C PRO A 48 -2.16 12.33 -11.64
N GLU A 49 -1.21 12.59 -10.74
CA GLU A 49 0.24 12.56 -11.02
C GLU A 49 0.70 11.25 -11.67
N MET A 50 0.20 10.10 -11.22
CA MET A 50 0.45 8.80 -11.82
C MET A 50 -0.83 8.27 -12.46
N ILE A 51 -1.07 8.70 -13.69
CA ILE A 51 -2.22 8.27 -14.48
C ILE A 51 -1.84 7.12 -15.43
N PHE A 52 -2.44 5.94 -15.22
CA PHE A 52 -2.25 4.78 -16.11
C PHE A 52 -3.39 4.70 -17.12
N GLY A 53 -3.44 5.67 -18.04
CA GLY A 53 -4.58 5.87 -18.94
C GLY A 53 -4.89 4.68 -19.87
N ASP A 54 -3.88 3.88 -20.21
CA ASP A 54 -4.06 2.70 -21.06
C ASP A 54 -4.36 1.42 -20.25
N ASN A 55 -4.34 1.48 -18.92
CA ASN A 55 -4.66 0.34 -18.07
C ASN A 55 -6.16 0.10 -18.05
N HIS A 56 -6.54 -1.18 -18.14
CA HIS A 56 -7.93 -1.57 -18.02
C HIS A 56 -8.10 -3.02 -17.58
N VAL A 57 -9.29 -3.30 -17.05
CA VAL A 57 -9.80 -4.66 -16.84
C VAL A 57 -11.13 -4.78 -17.57
N THR A 58 -11.22 -5.70 -18.51
CA THR A 58 -12.45 -5.98 -19.27
C THR A 58 -12.93 -7.39 -18.96
N VAL A 59 -14.22 -7.53 -18.70
CA VAL A 59 -14.93 -8.80 -18.63
C VAL A 59 -15.99 -8.77 -19.72
N GLU A 60 -15.89 -9.64 -20.70
CA GLU A 60 -16.83 -9.72 -21.83
C GLU A 60 -17.27 -11.17 -22.08
N SER A 61 -18.48 -11.33 -22.61
CA SER A 61 -18.94 -12.58 -23.19
C SER A 61 -18.20 -12.79 -24.52
N GLU A 62 -17.81 -14.02 -24.84
CA GLU A 62 -17.18 -14.36 -26.12
C GLU A 62 -18.10 -14.10 -27.32
N LYS A 63 -19.42 -14.10 -27.09
CA LYS A 63 -20.42 -13.71 -28.09
C LYS A 63 -20.47 -12.20 -28.32
N LYS A 64 -19.78 -11.42 -27.48
CA LYS A 64 -19.75 -9.95 -27.46
C LYS A 64 -21.13 -9.29 -27.34
N ASP A 65 -22.08 -10.02 -26.73
CA ASP A 65 -23.43 -9.56 -26.42
C ASP A 65 -23.51 -8.85 -25.06
N TRP A 66 -22.50 -9.04 -24.21
CA TRP A 66 -22.36 -8.34 -22.94
C TRP A 66 -20.89 -8.11 -22.60
N GLY A 67 -20.56 -6.95 -22.04
CA GLY A 67 -19.23 -6.63 -21.55
C GLY A 67 -19.20 -5.41 -20.64
N ILE A 68 -18.20 -5.36 -19.76
CA ILE A 68 -17.92 -4.25 -18.88
C ILE A 68 -16.41 -4.04 -18.78
N THR A 69 -15.99 -2.77 -18.84
CA THR A 69 -14.59 -2.36 -18.75
C THR A 69 -14.40 -1.39 -17.60
N PHE A 70 -13.32 -1.55 -16.84
CA PHE A 70 -12.87 -0.60 -15.83
C PHE A 70 -11.61 0.10 -16.37
N ASN A 71 -11.66 1.42 -16.55
CA ASN A 71 -10.53 2.22 -17.03
C ASN A 71 -10.43 3.56 -16.28
N ALA A 72 -9.28 4.23 -16.41
CA ALA A 72 -9.00 5.46 -15.67
C ALA A 72 -9.81 6.67 -16.17
N PHE A 73 -10.00 6.82 -17.49
CA PHE A 73 -10.69 7.97 -18.08
C PHE A 73 -12.13 8.08 -17.59
N ASP A 74 -12.91 7.00 -17.76
CA ASP A 74 -14.33 6.98 -17.37
C ASP A 74 -14.49 7.11 -15.85
N ALA A 75 -13.51 6.61 -15.08
CA ALA A 75 -13.48 6.81 -13.65
C ALA A 75 -13.26 8.27 -13.25
N LEU A 76 -12.33 8.97 -13.90
CA LEU A 76 -12.05 10.38 -13.64
C LEU A 76 -13.16 11.29 -14.15
N ASP A 77 -13.88 10.90 -15.21
CA ASP A 77 -14.98 11.71 -15.73
C ASP A 77 -16.15 11.85 -14.72
N ARG A 78 -16.26 10.86 -13.82
CA ARG A 78 -17.24 10.79 -12.72
C ARG A 78 -16.84 11.58 -11.46
N VAL A 79 -15.64 12.15 -11.41
CA VAL A 79 -15.21 13.01 -10.29
C VAL A 79 -16.10 14.24 -10.21
N ASP A 80 -16.42 14.72 -9.00
CA ASP A 80 -17.23 15.93 -8.83
C ASP A 80 -16.48 17.18 -9.34
N LYS A 81 -17.01 17.81 -10.38
CA LYS A 81 -16.48 19.03 -11.03
C LYS A 81 -17.31 20.27 -10.68
N THR A 82 -18.21 20.16 -9.71
CA THR A 82 -19.11 21.26 -9.29
C THR A 82 -18.60 22.00 -8.06
N GLY A 83 -17.61 21.44 -7.35
CA GLY A 83 -17.09 21.97 -6.10
C GLY A 83 -18.07 21.86 -4.91
N THR A 84 -19.19 21.17 -5.07
CA THR A 84 -20.19 21.02 -3.99
C THR A 84 -19.71 20.04 -2.91
N SER A 85 -18.90 19.04 -3.27
CA SER A 85 -18.25 18.12 -2.31
C SER A 85 -16.91 18.60 -1.77
N MET A 86 -16.54 19.88 -2.00
CA MET A 86 -15.28 20.47 -1.53
C MET A 86 -15.05 20.14 -0.05
N LEU A 87 -13.93 19.47 0.23
CA LEU A 87 -13.50 19.18 1.59
C LEU A 87 -13.11 20.49 2.31
N ARG A 88 -14.11 21.13 2.93
CA ARG A 88 -13.92 22.31 3.79
C ARG A 88 -13.38 21.86 5.14
N VAL A 89 -12.06 21.85 5.28
CA VAL A 89 -11.40 21.56 6.57
C VAL A 89 -10.45 22.70 6.90
N ALA A 90 -10.25 23.00 8.19
CA ALA A 90 -9.60 24.22 8.69
C ALA A 90 -8.17 24.48 8.17
N HIS A 91 -7.50 23.46 7.61
CA HIS A 91 -6.19 23.55 6.95
C HIS A 91 -6.25 23.62 5.40
N SER A 92 -7.46 23.69 4.79
CA SER A 92 -7.63 23.60 3.34
C SER A 92 -7.03 24.77 2.58
N LYS A 93 -6.79 25.93 3.21
CA LYS A 93 -6.26 27.11 2.49
C LYS A 93 -4.82 26.89 2.01
N GLU A 94 -4.01 26.17 2.76
CA GLU A 94 -2.62 25.86 2.38
C GLU A 94 -2.57 24.71 1.37
N TRP A 95 -3.38 23.67 1.58
CA TRP A 95 -3.53 22.55 0.63
C TRP A 95 -4.15 22.98 -0.71
N GLN A 96 -5.14 23.87 -0.71
CA GLN A 96 -5.70 24.44 -1.94
C GLN A 96 -4.66 25.31 -2.65
N LYS A 97 -3.92 26.16 -1.91
CA LYS A 97 -2.86 27.00 -2.48
C LYS A 97 -1.69 26.20 -3.04
N SER A 98 -1.28 25.09 -2.40
CA SER A 98 -0.20 24.25 -2.91
C SER A 98 -0.60 23.57 -4.22
N ARG A 99 -1.87 23.15 -4.36
CA ARG A 99 -2.39 22.60 -5.62
C ARG A 99 -2.59 23.67 -6.68
N GLU A 100 -3.13 24.84 -6.34
CA GLU A 100 -3.20 25.98 -7.26
C GLU A 100 -1.81 26.30 -7.84
N LYS A 101 -0.77 26.33 -6.99
CA LYS A 101 0.61 26.58 -7.39
C LYS A 101 1.25 25.43 -8.18
N ALA A 102 0.99 24.17 -7.83
CA ALA A 102 1.49 23.01 -8.56
C ALA A 102 0.93 22.92 -9.99
N HIS A 103 -0.26 23.51 -10.22
CA HIS A 103 -0.95 23.49 -11.50
C HIS A 103 -1.04 24.86 -12.20
N GLU A 104 -0.30 25.88 -11.74
CA GLU A 104 -0.22 27.24 -12.32
C GLU A 104 0.18 27.27 -13.82
N GLY A 105 0.72 26.17 -14.36
CA GLY A 105 1.06 26.01 -15.78
C GLY A 105 -0.10 25.63 -16.71
N ILE A 106 -1.27 25.24 -16.18
CA ILE A 106 -2.43 24.81 -16.98
C ILE A 106 -3.29 26.04 -17.30
N LYS A 107 -3.13 26.59 -18.51
CA LYS A 107 -3.78 27.85 -18.94
C LYS A 107 -5.26 27.73 -19.32
N ASP A 108 -5.82 26.53 -19.39
CA ASP A 108 -7.20 26.31 -19.81
C ASP A 108 -8.14 26.09 -18.60
N VAL A 109 -9.40 26.49 -18.78
CA VAL A 109 -10.46 26.56 -17.76
C VAL A 109 -10.66 25.22 -17.02
N VAL A 110 -9.92 25.03 -15.92
CA VAL A 110 -10.12 23.90 -15.01
C VAL A 110 -11.40 24.15 -14.21
N LYS A 111 -12.35 23.21 -14.28
CA LYS A 111 -13.57 23.29 -13.46
C LYS A 111 -13.20 23.21 -11.97
N PRO A 112 -13.89 23.93 -11.08
CA PRO A 112 -13.67 23.78 -9.64
C PRO A 112 -13.98 22.34 -9.21
N PHE A 113 -12.97 21.58 -8.80
CA PHE A 113 -13.11 20.22 -8.29
C PHE A 113 -12.38 20.08 -6.96
N ASP A 114 -12.73 19.05 -6.19
CA ASP A 114 -12.28 18.89 -4.80
C ASP A 114 -10.87 18.28 -4.64
N TRP A 115 -10.12 18.12 -5.74
CA TRP A 115 -8.76 17.54 -5.82
C TRP A 115 -8.56 16.17 -5.17
N SER A 116 -9.66 15.52 -4.79
CA SER A 116 -9.65 14.24 -4.10
C SER A 116 -9.60 13.06 -5.05
N TYR A 117 -9.88 13.29 -6.35
CA TYR A 117 -10.10 12.28 -7.39
C TYR A 117 -11.11 11.19 -6.99
N THR A 118 -12.01 11.55 -6.06
CA THR A 118 -13.05 10.66 -5.59
C THR A 118 -14.04 10.39 -6.70
N THR A 119 -14.14 9.12 -7.07
CA THR A 119 -15.04 8.65 -8.12
C THR A 119 -16.12 7.74 -7.55
N ASP A 120 -17.33 7.81 -8.08
CA ASP A 120 -18.41 6.84 -7.83
C ASP A 120 -18.51 5.79 -8.95
N TYR A 121 -17.49 5.73 -9.81
CA TYR A 121 -17.42 4.86 -10.97
C TYR A 121 -17.62 3.38 -10.62
N MET A 122 -18.46 2.71 -11.43
CA MET A 122 -18.85 1.32 -11.24
C MET A 122 -18.54 0.44 -12.45
N GLY A 123 -17.60 0.88 -13.30
CA GLY A 123 -17.30 0.25 -14.58
C GLY A 123 -18.20 0.73 -15.71
N THR A 124 -17.65 0.73 -16.93
CA THR A 124 -18.30 1.15 -18.17
C THR A 124 -18.86 -0.07 -18.87
N VAL A 125 -20.19 -0.14 -18.93
CA VAL A 125 -20.90 -1.21 -19.65
C VAL A 125 -20.79 -0.94 -21.15
N HIS A 126 -20.48 -1.96 -21.95
CA HIS A 126 -20.31 -1.80 -23.40
C HIS A 126 -21.65 -1.40 -24.05
N PRO A 127 -21.64 -0.60 -25.14
CA PRO A 127 -22.86 -0.01 -25.72
C PRO A 127 -23.97 -1.01 -26.08
N ASN A 128 -23.62 -2.21 -26.50
CA ASN A 128 -24.57 -3.26 -26.91
C ASN A 128 -25.05 -4.15 -25.74
N SER A 129 -24.51 -3.93 -24.55
CA SER A 129 -24.81 -4.77 -23.39
C SER A 129 -26.09 -4.31 -22.70
N ARG A 130 -26.83 -5.27 -22.15
CA ARG A 130 -27.97 -4.94 -21.27
C ARG A 130 -27.49 -4.19 -20.03
N PRO A 131 -28.17 -3.08 -19.64
CA PRO A 131 -27.83 -2.35 -18.43
C PRO A 131 -28.11 -3.20 -17.17
N PHE A 132 -27.45 -2.87 -16.07
CA PHE A 132 -27.74 -3.49 -14.79
C PHE A 132 -29.11 -3.04 -14.26
N GLU A 133 -29.89 -3.98 -13.76
CA GLU A 133 -31.15 -3.74 -13.07
C GLU A 133 -30.97 -3.85 -11.55
N THR A 134 -31.80 -3.13 -10.79
CA THR A 134 -31.77 -3.20 -9.33
C THR A 134 -32.26 -4.57 -8.84
N THR A 135 -31.56 -5.15 -7.87
CA THR A 135 -31.91 -6.45 -7.30
C THR A 135 -31.65 -6.50 -5.80
N THR A 136 -32.41 -7.34 -5.09
CA THR A 136 -32.21 -7.64 -3.67
C THR A 136 -31.27 -8.83 -3.45
N LYS A 137 -30.88 -9.55 -4.52
CA LYS A 137 -29.97 -10.70 -4.42
C LYS A 137 -28.56 -10.23 -4.04
N PRO A 138 -28.03 -10.63 -2.88
CA PRO A 138 -26.67 -10.26 -2.50
C PRO A 138 -25.64 -11.06 -3.32
N ILE A 139 -24.42 -10.53 -3.41
CA ILE A 139 -23.29 -11.31 -3.91
C ILE A 139 -23.08 -12.52 -2.98
N PRO A 140 -23.01 -13.76 -3.49
CA PRO A 140 -22.89 -14.95 -2.67
C PRO A 140 -21.48 -15.10 -2.09
N ILE A 141 -21.20 -14.36 -1.00
CA ILE A 141 -19.88 -14.34 -0.34
C ILE A 141 -19.44 -15.73 0.13
N GLU A 142 -20.35 -16.60 0.57
CA GLU A 142 -20.01 -17.95 1.01
C GLU A 142 -19.39 -18.79 -0.11
N LEU A 143 -19.83 -18.61 -1.36
CA LEU A 143 -19.21 -19.27 -2.52
C LEU A 143 -17.80 -18.72 -2.81
N LEU A 144 -17.55 -17.46 -2.45
CA LEU A 144 -16.25 -16.80 -2.65
C LEU A 144 -15.24 -17.11 -1.55
N LYS A 145 -15.69 -17.60 -0.38
CA LYS A 145 -14.84 -18.10 0.70
C LYS A 145 -14.35 -19.53 0.46
N ARG A 146 -15.01 -20.28 -0.44
CA ARG A 146 -14.58 -21.64 -0.81
C ARG A 146 -13.17 -21.58 -1.41
N PRO A 147 -12.26 -22.50 -1.05
CA PRO A 147 -10.90 -22.56 -1.58
C PRO A 147 -10.88 -23.15 -3.00
N ASP A 148 -11.60 -22.50 -3.93
CA ASP A 148 -11.57 -22.87 -5.34
C ASP A 148 -10.22 -22.50 -5.98
N PRO A 149 -9.69 -23.33 -6.90
CA PRO A 149 -8.46 -23.01 -7.60
C PRO A 149 -8.62 -21.70 -8.37
N ILE A 150 -7.66 -20.79 -8.20
CA ILE A 150 -7.62 -19.52 -8.92
C ILE A 150 -6.97 -19.78 -10.27
N LEU A 151 -7.78 -19.81 -11.32
CA LEU A 151 -7.32 -20.00 -12.70
C LEU A 151 -6.59 -18.77 -13.23
N PHE A 152 -7.03 -17.58 -12.78
CA PHE A 152 -6.43 -16.31 -13.15
C PHE A 152 -6.58 -15.29 -12.04
N PHE A 153 -5.50 -14.56 -11.80
CA PHE A 153 -5.45 -13.43 -10.88
C PHE A 153 -4.69 -12.29 -11.53
N ASP A 154 -5.22 -11.08 -11.40
CA ASP A 154 -4.46 -9.88 -11.73
C ASP A 154 -4.89 -8.70 -10.86
N GLU A 155 -3.97 -7.75 -10.68
CA GLU A 155 -4.20 -6.46 -10.06
C GLU A 155 -3.73 -5.35 -11.00
N VAL A 156 -4.65 -4.46 -11.36
CA VAL A 156 -4.44 -3.37 -12.31
C VAL A 156 -4.70 -2.04 -11.62
N ILE A 157 -3.68 -1.21 -11.50
CA ILE A 157 -3.79 0.16 -10.98
C ILE A 157 -4.24 1.07 -12.13
N LEU A 158 -5.26 1.90 -11.91
CA LEU A 158 -5.81 2.81 -12.91
C LEU A 158 -5.23 4.23 -12.75
N TYR A 159 -5.15 4.73 -11.52
CA TYR A 159 -4.47 5.99 -11.22
C TYR A 159 -4.05 6.08 -9.75
N GLU A 160 -3.04 6.91 -9.50
CA GLU A 160 -2.55 7.29 -8.17
C GLU A 160 -2.16 8.78 -8.12
N ASP A 161 -2.33 9.41 -6.95
CA ASP A 161 -1.90 10.78 -6.65
C ASP A 161 -1.42 10.86 -5.20
N GLU A 162 -0.39 11.67 -4.93
CA GLU A 162 0.09 11.93 -3.56
C GLU A 162 -0.61 13.12 -2.88
N LEU A 163 -1.61 13.70 -3.53
CA LEU A 163 -2.37 14.86 -3.04
C LEU A 163 -1.45 16.04 -2.67
N ALA A 164 -0.40 16.26 -3.47
CA ALA A 164 0.72 17.17 -3.19
C ALA A 164 1.37 16.88 -1.83
N ASP A 165 1.82 15.64 -1.64
CA ASP A 165 2.43 15.11 -0.42
C ASP A 165 1.52 15.08 0.83
N ASN A 166 0.23 15.42 0.71
CA ASN A 166 -0.73 15.47 1.83
C ASN A 166 -1.54 14.19 2.00
N GLY A 167 -1.17 13.12 1.31
CA GLY A 167 -1.76 11.80 1.52
C GLY A 167 -1.62 10.92 0.29
N ILE A 168 -2.67 10.19 -0.03
CA ILE A 168 -2.72 9.33 -1.20
C ILE A 168 -4.15 9.22 -1.72
N ALA A 169 -4.33 9.23 -3.03
CA ALA A 169 -5.53 8.75 -3.70
C ALA A 169 -5.11 7.66 -4.70
N MET A 170 -5.84 6.55 -4.75
CA MET A 170 -5.54 5.41 -5.62
C MET A 170 -6.83 4.74 -6.06
N LEU A 171 -6.96 4.44 -7.35
CA LEU A 171 -7.98 3.55 -7.89
C LEU A 171 -7.31 2.31 -8.50
N SER A 172 -7.67 1.12 -8.02
CA SER A 172 -7.18 -0.16 -8.57
C SER A 172 -8.30 -1.18 -8.73
N CYS A 173 -8.08 -2.16 -9.61
CA CYS A 173 -8.96 -3.29 -9.87
C CYS A 173 -8.22 -4.60 -9.61
N LYS A 174 -8.74 -5.44 -8.70
CA LYS A 174 -8.24 -6.81 -8.48
C LYS A 174 -9.27 -7.79 -9.00
N ILE A 175 -8.85 -8.77 -9.80
CA ILE A 175 -9.72 -9.81 -10.34
C ILE A 175 -9.22 -11.20 -9.96
N ARG A 176 -10.16 -12.07 -9.56
CA ARG A 176 -9.96 -13.50 -9.36
C ARG A 176 -10.94 -14.27 -10.23
N VAL A 177 -10.45 -15.20 -11.03
CA VAL A 177 -11.25 -16.11 -11.85
C VAL A 177 -11.07 -17.53 -11.33
N MET A 178 -12.19 -18.19 -11.03
CA MET A 178 -12.30 -19.58 -10.61
C MET A 178 -13.10 -20.36 -11.68
N PRO A 179 -13.14 -21.70 -11.65
CA PRO A 179 -13.78 -22.49 -12.72
C PRO A 179 -15.23 -22.12 -13.02
N ASP A 180 -16.00 -21.76 -12.00
CA ASP A 180 -17.45 -21.53 -12.12
C ASP A 180 -17.85 -20.05 -12.00
N ARG A 181 -16.92 -19.18 -11.60
CA ARG A 181 -17.24 -17.79 -11.23
C ARG A 181 -16.01 -16.89 -11.31
N LEU A 182 -16.25 -15.59 -11.39
CA LEU A 182 -15.22 -14.57 -11.13
C LEU A 182 -15.70 -13.54 -10.11
N LEU A 183 -14.73 -12.91 -9.45
CA LEU A 183 -14.92 -11.74 -8.63
C LEU A 183 -13.90 -10.66 -9.02
N LEU A 184 -14.40 -9.48 -9.38
CA LEU A 184 -13.62 -8.27 -9.54
C LEU A 184 -13.96 -7.28 -8.43
N LEU A 185 -12.93 -6.72 -7.81
CA LEU A 185 -13.00 -5.63 -6.84
C LEU A 185 -12.32 -4.40 -7.43
N SER A 186 -13.11 -3.39 -7.79
CA SER A 186 -12.62 -2.04 -8.07
C SER A 186 -12.66 -1.24 -6.77
N ARG A 187 -11.52 -0.66 -6.38
CA ARG A 187 -11.35 0.02 -5.11
C ARG A 187 -10.72 1.38 -5.33
N PHE A 188 -11.47 2.42 -5.00
CA PHE A 188 -10.92 3.75 -4.75
C PHE A 188 -10.57 3.86 -3.27
N PHE A 189 -9.31 4.13 -2.96
CA PHE A 189 -8.82 4.43 -1.64
C PHE A 189 -8.23 5.83 -1.65
N MET A 190 -8.60 6.65 -0.66
CA MET A 190 -7.97 7.93 -0.43
C MET A 190 -7.74 8.14 1.05
N ARG A 191 -6.57 8.65 1.39
CA ARG A 191 -6.23 9.18 2.70
C ARG A 191 -5.78 10.62 2.49
N LEU A 192 -6.45 11.55 3.14
CA LEU A 192 -5.95 12.92 3.30
C LEU A 192 -5.46 13.04 4.73
N ASP A 193 -4.16 13.24 4.89
CA ASP A 193 -3.47 13.16 6.18
C ASP A 193 -4.11 14.11 7.19
N ASN A 194 -4.33 13.61 8.40
CA ASN A 194 -5.02 14.29 9.51
C ASN A 194 -6.45 14.79 9.24
N VAL A 195 -7.01 14.48 8.07
CA VAL A 195 -8.36 14.91 7.69
C VAL A 195 -9.31 13.74 7.68
N LEU A 196 -9.13 12.79 6.75
CA LEU A 196 -10.01 11.65 6.60
C LEU A 196 -9.39 10.52 5.78
N ILE A 197 -9.96 9.34 5.96
CA ILE A 197 -9.83 8.23 5.02
C ILE A 197 -11.17 8.05 4.31
N ARG A 198 -11.11 7.80 3.00
CA ARG A 198 -12.25 7.52 2.12
C ARG A 198 -11.96 6.24 1.35
N LEU A 199 -12.92 5.33 1.36
CA LEU A 199 -12.85 4.08 0.62
C LEU A 199 -14.16 3.86 -0.13
N ARG A 200 -14.08 3.54 -1.42
CA ARG A 200 -15.20 3.14 -2.26
C ARG A 200 -14.86 1.85 -2.98
N ASP A 201 -15.62 0.79 -2.67
CA ASP A 201 -15.46 -0.54 -3.25
C ASP A 201 -16.64 -0.86 -4.18
N THR A 202 -16.39 -1.07 -5.47
CA THR A 202 -17.34 -1.69 -6.39
C THR A 202 -16.95 -3.14 -6.59
N ARG A 203 -17.88 -4.07 -6.32
CA ARG A 203 -17.68 -5.51 -6.58
C ARG A 203 -18.51 -5.93 -7.78
N LEU A 204 -17.88 -6.63 -8.70
CA LEU A 204 -18.53 -7.34 -9.81
C LEU A 204 -18.34 -8.84 -9.61
N TYR A 205 -19.44 -9.55 -9.44
CA TYR A 205 -19.49 -11.00 -9.40
C TYR A 205 -20.12 -11.50 -10.69
N VAL A 206 -19.49 -12.46 -11.36
CA VAL A 206 -20.11 -13.16 -12.50
C VAL A 206 -20.09 -14.65 -12.21
N ASP A 207 -21.26 -15.25 -12.30
CA ASP A 207 -21.44 -16.69 -12.25
C ASP A 207 -21.55 -17.21 -13.68
N PHE A 208 -20.61 -18.07 -14.07
CA PHE A 208 -20.49 -18.50 -15.45
C PHE A 208 -21.58 -19.48 -15.87
N GLU A 209 -22.20 -20.17 -14.92
CA GLU A 209 -23.24 -21.16 -15.22
C GLU A 209 -24.61 -20.50 -15.36
N SER A 210 -24.94 -19.62 -14.41
CA SER A 210 -26.22 -18.89 -14.44
C SER A 210 -26.19 -17.68 -15.37
N LEU A 211 -25.02 -17.28 -15.87
CA LEU A 211 -24.80 -16.06 -16.66
C LEU A 211 -25.28 -14.79 -15.93
N VAL A 212 -25.25 -14.82 -14.60
CA VAL A 212 -25.71 -13.71 -13.76
C VAL A 212 -24.51 -12.86 -13.36
N SER A 213 -24.57 -11.57 -13.70
CA SER A 213 -23.65 -10.54 -13.24
C SER A 213 -24.29 -9.73 -12.12
N LEU A 214 -23.73 -9.78 -10.91
CA LEU A 214 -24.15 -8.96 -9.77
C LEU A 214 -23.13 -7.86 -9.52
N ARG A 215 -23.61 -6.63 -9.31
CA ARG A 215 -22.77 -5.47 -9.01
C ARG A 215 -23.28 -4.79 -7.74
N SER A 216 -22.44 -4.70 -6.72
CA SER A 216 -22.77 -3.96 -5.50
C SER A 216 -22.22 -2.54 -5.58
N PRO A 217 -23.01 -1.50 -5.28
CA PRO A 217 -22.51 -0.13 -5.21
C PRO A 217 -21.47 0.04 -4.11
N ALA A 218 -20.66 1.08 -4.24
CA ALA A 218 -19.77 1.54 -3.18
C ALA A 218 -20.57 1.74 -1.89
N GLN A 219 -20.08 1.17 -0.77
CA GLN A 219 -20.69 1.46 0.53
C GLN A 219 -20.65 2.97 0.79
N PRO A 220 -21.70 3.54 1.42
CA PRO A 220 -21.75 4.96 1.72
C PRO A 220 -20.51 5.37 2.54
N HIS A 221 -20.03 6.58 2.27
CA HIS A 221 -18.85 7.20 2.84
C HIS A 221 -18.58 6.78 4.29
N ARG A 222 -17.56 5.92 4.50
CA ARG A 222 -16.96 5.79 5.81
C ARG A 222 -15.87 6.85 5.93
N ASN A 223 -16.26 8.07 6.28
CA ASN A 223 -15.30 9.07 6.73
C ASN A 223 -14.82 8.61 8.11
N ALA A 224 -13.75 7.82 8.15
CA ALA A 224 -12.99 7.68 9.37
C ALA A 224 -12.15 8.95 9.50
N ARG A 225 -12.38 9.75 10.55
CA ARG A 225 -11.36 10.74 10.94
C ARG A 225 -10.09 9.95 11.20
N LEU A 226 -8.96 10.45 10.68
CA LEU A 226 -7.66 9.84 10.96
C LEU A 226 -7.49 9.65 12.46
N ILE A 227 -6.62 8.69 12.82
CA ILE A 227 -6.26 8.19 14.15
C ILE A 227 -5.73 9.33 15.06
N GLN A 228 -6.60 10.28 15.36
CA GLN A 228 -6.44 11.34 16.35
C GLN A 228 -7.58 11.22 17.38
N GLN A 229 -8.65 10.47 17.05
CA GLN A 229 -9.74 10.13 17.97
C GLN A 229 -9.63 8.73 18.57
N THR A 230 -9.04 7.74 17.89
CA THR A 230 -8.80 6.40 18.46
C THR A 230 -7.65 6.41 19.46
N LEU A 231 -6.71 7.34 19.29
CA LEU A 231 -5.86 7.81 20.37
C LEU A 231 -6.70 8.85 21.13
N GLY A 232 -7.59 8.39 22.00
CA GLY A 232 -8.35 9.28 22.88
C GLY A 232 -7.39 10.32 23.46
N SER A 233 -7.81 11.60 23.48
CA SER A 233 -7.04 12.77 23.91
C SER A 233 -5.85 12.36 24.78
N VAL A 234 -4.67 12.21 24.16
CA VAL A 234 -3.47 11.83 24.90
C VAL A 234 -3.34 12.89 25.98
N PRO A 235 -3.41 12.52 27.28
CA PRO A 235 -3.20 13.49 28.33
C PRO A 235 -1.92 14.23 27.99
N HIS A 236 -1.95 15.55 27.97
CA HIS A 236 -0.74 16.37 27.84
C HIS A 236 0.17 16.02 29.03
N TRP A 237 0.95 14.96 28.90
CA TRP A 237 1.81 14.47 29.95
C TRP A 237 3.02 15.40 29.96
N ARG A 238 3.16 16.13 31.06
CA ARG A 238 4.16 17.19 31.25
C ARG A 238 5.53 16.67 31.69
N ALA A 239 5.91 15.43 31.34
CA ALA A 239 7.16 14.85 31.83
C ALA A 239 8.13 14.39 30.74
N SER A 240 8.22 15.11 29.61
CA SER A 240 9.52 15.14 28.92
C SER A 240 10.59 15.56 29.94
N SER A 241 11.75 14.91 29.98
CA SER A 241 12.88 15.50 30.70
C SER A 241 13.06 16.94 30.21
N ARG A 242 13.22 17.93 31.11
CA ARG A 242 13.34 19.35 30.71
C ARG A 242 14.46 19.57 29.67
N LEU A 243 15.44 18.66 29.64
CA LEU A 243 16.57 18.62 28.72
C LEU A 243 16.14 18.24 27.29
N SER A 244 15.28 17.22 27.11
CA SER A 244 14.91 16.74 25.76
C SER A 244 14.02 17.73 25.00
N ARG A 245 13.20 18.52 25.70
CA ARG A 245 12.41 19.62 25.12
C ARG A 245 13.23 20.85 24.71
N ALA A 246 14.37 21.09 25.36
CA ALA A 246 15.21 22.26 25.09
C ALA A 246 16.14 22.07 23.87
N ILE A 247 16.31 20.83 23.41
CA ILE A 247 17.23 20.45 22.32
C ILE A 247 16.49 20.31 20.98
N MET A 248 15.16 20.16 21.00
CA MET A 248 14.37 20.02 19.78
C MET A 248 14.31 21.35 19.00
N PRO A 249 14.78 21.38 17.74
CA PRO A 249 14.71 22.58 16.90
C PRO A 249 13.26 22.94 16.56
N ARG A 250 13.05 24.20 16.17
CA ARG A 250 11.72 24.66 15.74
C ARG A 250 11.34 23.97 14.41
N PRO A 251 10.05 23.61 14.23
CA PRO A 251 9.56 23.09 12.95
C PRO A 251 9.89 24.03 11.77
N GLY A 252 10.20 23.45 10.61
CA GLY A 252 10.50 24.13 9.35
C GLY A 252 11.93 24.69 9.25
N THR A 253 12.82 24.44 10.23
CA THR A 253 14.18 25.00 10.23
C THR A 253 15.22 24.04 9.65
N ALA A 254 16.31 24.57 9.08
CA ALA A 254 17.43 23.74 8.63
C ALA A 254 18.04 22.88 9.75
N ALA A 255 17.98 23.37 11.00
CA ALA A 255 18.39 22.62 12.18
C ALA A 255 17.47 21.41 12.45
N GLU A 256 16.16 21.54 12.19
CA GLU A 256 15.23 20.41 12.25
C GLU A 256 15.57 19.35 11.22
N THR A 257 15.83 19.70 9.96
CA THR A 257 16.20 18.73 8.93
C THR A 257 17.42 17.89 9.35
N TYR A 258 18.45 18.52 9.93
CA TYR A 258 19.66 17.80 10.36
C TYR A 258 19.41 16.90 11.58
N VAL A 259 18.68 17.39 12.59
CA VAL A 259 18.32 16.61 13.78
C VAL A 259 17.39 15.45 13.41
N ALA A 260 16.38 15.72 12.57
CA ALA A 260 15.44 14.74 12.06
C ALA A 260 16.17 13.67 11.23
N TYR A 261 17.14 14.05 10.39
CA TYR A 261 17.95 13.08 9.64
C TYR A 261 18.69 12.10 10.57
N GLY A 262 19.42 12.60 11.57
CA GLY A 262 20.15 11.74 12.52
C GLY A 262 19.23 10.91 13.42
N MET A 263 18.08 11.46 13.80
CA MET A 263 17.07 10.74 14.58
C MET A 263 16.41 9.63 13.77
N THR A 264 15.95 9.94 12.56
CA THR A 264 15.34 8.97 11.64
C THR A 264 16.31 7.89 11.21
N GLN A 265 17.61 8.18 11.13
CA GLN A 265 18.63 7.16 10.87
C GLN A 265 18.61 6.08 11.97
N LYS A 266 18.67 6.50 13.24
CA LYS A 266 18.61 5.56 14.38
C LYS A 266 17.28 4.81 14.46
N LEU A 267 16.18 5.50 14.19
CA LEU A 267 14.86 4.87 14.13
C LEU A 267 14.79 3.80 13.03
N PHE A 268 15.33 4.12 11.85
CA PHE A 268 15.42 3.19 10.72
C PHE A 268 16.32 1.99 11.03
N GLU A 269 17.49 2.21 11.64
CA GLU A 269 18.40 1.13 12.06
C GLU A 269 17.69 0.10 12.95
N VAL A 270 16.84 0.56 13.88
CA VAL A 270 16.04 -0.34 14.72
C VAL A 270 14.93 -1.05 13.95
N CYS A 271 14.35 -0.42 12.92
CA CYS A 271 13.37 -1.07 12.04
C CYS A 271 14.03 -2.18 11.19
N SER A 272 15.18 -1.85 10.60
CA SER A 272 15.94 -2.74 9.70
C SER A 272 16.52 -3.95 10.42
N SER A 273 16.85 -3.81 11.72
CA SER A 273 17.41 -4.90 12.51
C SER A 273 16.41 -5.99 12.92
N GLN A 274 15.09 -5.76 12.79
CA GLN A 274 14.08 -6.70 13.27
C GLN A 274 14.06 -8.02 12.49
N ALA A 275 14.39 -7.99 11.22
CA ALA A 275 14.51 -9.17 10.36
C ALA A 275 15.82 -9.10 9.57
N ASP A 276 16.91 -8.81 10.27
CA ASP A 276 18.23 -8.82 9.64
C ASP A 276 18.65 -10.26 9.30
N TYR A 277 19.45 -10.38 8.25
CA TYR A 277 19.93 -11.67 7.75
C TYR A 277 21.32 -11.51 7.14
N SER A 278 22.04 -12.62 7.10
CA SER A 278 23.35 -12.74 6.47
C SER A 278 23.35 -13.84 5.40
N ILE A 279 24.32 -13.80 4.49
CA ILE A 279 24.54 -14.88 3.52
C ILE A 279 25.98 -15.38 3.70
N PRO A 280 26.21 -16.37 4.57
CA PRO A 280 27.56 -16.84 4.92
C PRO A 280 28.39 -17.31 3.72
N GLN A 281 27.72 -17.80 2.67
CA GLN A 281 28.34 -18.29 1.44
C GLN A 281 29.10 -17.20 0.68
N LEU A 282 28.76 -15.91 0.85
CA LEU A 282 29.47 -14.80 0.20
C LEU A 282 30.93 -14.67 0.67
N SER A 283 31.23 -15.11 1.90
CA SER A 283 32.60 -15.11 2.43
C SER A 283 33.40 -16.35 2.02
N GLN A 284 32.77 -17.34 1.39
CA GLN A 284 33.39 -18.61 1.02
C GLN A 284 33.72 -18.62 -0.48
N LYS A 285 34.98 -18.84 -0.83
CA LYS A 285 35.44 -18.82 -2.22
C LYS A 285 34.80 -19.98 -3.01
N GLY A 286 33.96 -19.64 -4.00
CA GLY A 286 33.31 -20.60 -4.89
C GLY A 286 32.02 -21.23 -4.33
N ALA A 287 31.54 -20.81 -3.17
CA ALA A 287 30.26 -21.27 -2.64
C ALA A 287 29.10 -20.64 -3.43
N GLN A 288 28.08 -21.44 -3.74
CA GLN A 288 26.84 -20.96 -4.35
C GLN A 288 25.88 -20.52 -3.25
N VAL A 289 25.25 -19.37 -3.45
CA VAL A 289 24.19 -18.88 -2.56
C VAL A 289 22.96 -19.77 -2.77
N PRO A 290 22.41 -20.40 -1.70
CA PRO A 290 21.20 -21.20 -1.82
C PRO A 290 20.04 -20.33 -2.30
N LYS A 291 19.14 -20.91 -3.09
CA LYS A 291 17.97 -20.19 -3.63
C LYS A 291 16.68 -20.90 -3.22
N THR A 292 15.64 -20.10 -3.00
CA THR A 292 14.26 -20.59 -2.87
C THR A 292 13.75 -21.13 -4.21
N GLU A 293 12.61 -21.84 -4.21
CA GLU A 293 11.95 -22.29 -5.44
C GLU A 293 11.60 -21.13 -6.39
N ALA A 294 11.33 -19.94 -5.83
CA ALA A 294 11.08 -18.71 -6.58
C ALA A 294 12.37 -18.01 -7.08
N GLY A 295 13.55 -18.58 -6.82
CA GLY A 295 14.85 -18.05 -7.27
C GLY A 295 15.45 -16.95 -6.38
N GLU A 296 14.80 -16.60 -5.26
CA GLU A 296 15.32 -15.62 -4.28
C GLU A 296 16.51 -16.21 -3.52
N ASP A 297 17.55 -15.41 -3.30
CA ASP A 297 18.68 -15.81 -2.46
C ASP A 297 18.24 -16.02 -1.01
N LEU A 298 18.67 -17.15 -0.46
CA LEU A 298 18.35 -17.58 0.89
C LEU A 298 19.53 -17.29 1.82
N GLY A 299 19.28 -16.52 2.87
CA GLY A 299 20.22 -16.24 3.92
C GLY A 299 20.02 -17.07 5.19
N VAL A 300 20.60 -16.58 6.27
CA VAL A 300 20.43 -17.05 7.64
C VAL A 300 20.08 -15.83 8.50
N GLY A 301 18.98 -15.92 9.24
CA GLY A 301 18.53 -14.89 10.16
C GLY A 301 18.09 -15.52 11.49
N GLU A 302 18.10 -14.72 12.54
CA GLU A 302 17.78 -15.15 13.92
C GLU A 302 16.58 -14.37 14.48
N GLY A 303 15.95 -14.92 15.51
CA GLY A 303 14.87 -14.28 16.25
C GLY A 303 13.47 -14.68 15.79
N TRP A 304 12.47 -14.16 16.51
CA TRP A 304 11.10 -14.67 16.46
C TRP A 304 10.41 -14.56 15.09
N TRP A 305 10.82 -13.60 14.25
CA TRP A 305 10.32 -13.51 12.87
C TRP A 305 10.68 -14.74 12.03
N TYR A 306 11.83 -15.36 12.28
CA TYR A 306 12.28 -16.55 11.56
C TYR A 306 11.98 -17.82 12.35
N GLU A 307 12.28 -17.85 13.65
CA GLU A 307 12.17 -19.06 14.48
C GLU A 307 10.71 -19.39 14.84
N ASP A 308 9.93 -18.39 15.28
CA ASP A 308 8.56 -18.61 15.75
C ASP A 308 7.53 -18.52 14.62
N LEU A 309 7.69 -17.51 13.75
CA LEU A 309 6.78 -17.31 12.62
C LEU A 309 7.17 -18.15 11.40
N GLY A 310 8.42 -18.64 11.31
CA GLY A 310 8.87 -19.41 10.16
C GLY A 310 8.99 -18.55 8.90
N LEU A 311 9.27 -17.26 8.98
CA LEU A 311 9.54 -16.51 7.76
C LEU A 311 10.88 -16.96 7.16
N ILE A 312 11.02 -16.85 5.84
CA ILE A 312 12.26 -17.23 5.15
C ILE A 312 13.19 -16.00 5.14
N PRO A 313 14.46 -16.12 5.55
CA PRO A 313 15.42 -15.01 5.52
C PRO A 313 15.85 -14.65 4.10
N THR A 314 15.04 -13.85 3.42
CA THR A 314 15.32 -13.29 2.08
C THR A 314 15.23 -11.76 2.11
N PHE A 315 15.75 -11.11 1.06
CA PHE A 315 15.60 -9.67 0.86
C PHE A 315 14.13 -9.22 0.89
N SER A 316 13.24 -10.01 0.30
CA SER A 316 11.80 -9.73 0.26
C SER A 316 11.24 -9.70 1.69
N THR A 317 11.52 -10.72 2.50
CA THR A 317 11.09 -10.78 3.90
C THR A 317 11.65 -9.61 4.71
N TRP A 318 12.94 -9.33 4.59
CA TRP A 318 13.56 -8.19 5.27
C TRP A 318 12.86 -6.87 4.89
N SER A 319 12.60 -6.64 3.60
CA SER A 319 11.95 -5.41 3.15
C SER A 319 10.53 -5.25 3.72
N GLN A 320 9.74 -6.33 3.75
CA GLN A 320 8.36 -6.30 4.23
C GLN A 320 8.26 -6.17 5.75
N VAL A 321 9.14 -6.83 6.51
CA VAL A 321 9.23 -6.63 7.96
C VAL A 321 9.75 -5.23 8.29
N THR A 322 10.71 -4.70 7.53
CA THR A 322 11.20 -3.32 7.70
C THR A 322 10.09 -2.31 7.41
N PHE A 323 9.31 -2.51 6.34
CA PHE A 323 8.12 -1.69 6.05
C PHE A 323 7.07 -1.77 7.16
N LEU A 324 6.83 -2.94 7.75
CA LEU A 324 5.92 -3.05 8.88
C LEU A 324 6.35 -2.15 10.05
N HIS A 325 7.63 -2.14 10.40
CA HIS A 325 8.15 -1.30 11.48
C HIS A 325 8.17 0.19 11.12
N MET A 326 8.59 0.53 9.89
CA MET A 326 8.49 1.90 9.39
C MET A 326 7.05 2.39 9.42
N TYR A 327 6.07 1.55 9.07
CA TYR A 327 4.64 1.89 9.14
C TYR A 327 4.22 2.21 10.58
N LEU A 328 4.62 1.39 11.56
CA LEU A 328 4.31 1.61 12.98
C LEU A 328 4.87 2.96 13.46
N LEU A 329 6.09 3.32 13.01
CA LEU A 329 6.65 4.66 13.26
C LEU A 329 5.87 5.75 12.55
N THR A 330 5.53 5.58 11.28
CA THR A 330 4.75 6.56 10.50
C THR A 330 3.40 6.83 11.17
N VAL A 331 2.71 5.81 11.69
CA VAL A 331 1.47 5.98 12.47
C VAL A 331 1.70 6.89 13.68
N ARG A 332 2.81 6.71 14.41
CA ARG A 332 3.16 7.57 15.56
C ARG A 332 3.59 8.98 15.13
N LEU A 333 4.37 9.11 14.06
CA LEU A 333 4.83 10.38 13.53
C LEU A 333 3.68 11.22 12.98
N ARG A 334 2.58 10.60 12.52
CA ARG A 334 1.36 11.34 12.14
C ARG A 334 0.70 12.08 13.30
N ALA A 335 0.99 11.69 14.54
CA ALA A 335 0.52 12.37 15.74
C ALA A 335 1.43 13.53 16.18
N LEU A 336 2.46 13.90 15.39
CA LEU A 336 3.27 15.09 15.66
C LEU A 336 2.44 16.38 15.53
N PRO A 337 2.78 17.42 16.31
CA PRO A 337 2.02 18.67 16.30
C PRO A 337 2.20 19.48 15.01
N SER A 338 3.29 19.23 14.26
CA SER A 338 3.62 19.92 13.02
C SER A 338 3.62 18.96 11.84
N TYR A 339 2.91 19.36 10.79
CA TYR A 339 2.82 18.61 9.55
C TYR A 339 4.14 18.63 8.75
N GLU A 340 4.86 19.76 8.75
CA GLU A 340 6.18 19.88 8.10
C GLU A 340 7.20 18.92 8.73
N SER A 341 7.11 18.72 10.06
CA SER A 341 7.92 17.73 10.78
C SER A 341 7.57 16.33 10.30
N LEU A 342 6.28 15.97 10.21
CA LEU A 342 5.87 14.66 9.67
C LEU A 342 6.44 14.41 8.27
N GLN A 343 6.35 15.37 7.35
CA GLN A 343 6.89 15.22 6.00
C GLN A 343 8.41 15.02 6.01
N THR A 344 9.12 15.82 6.80
CA THR A 344 10.59 15.74 6.92
C THR A 344 11.03 14.37 7.45
N TYR A 345 10.40 13.90 8.53
CA TYR A 345 10.71 12.59 9.10
C TYR A 345 10.35 11.45 8.16
N SER A 346 9.19 11.53 7.49
CA SER A 346 8.75 10.49 6.54
C SER A 346 9.68 10.39 5.34
N ARG A 347 10.12 11.52 4.79
CA ARG A 347 11.09 11.58 3.69
C ARG A 347 12.43 10.95 4.11
N HIS A 348 12.99 11.35 5.24
CA HIS A 348 14.26 10.78 5.69
C HIS A 348 14.16 9.28 6.00
N LEU A 349 13.04 8.81 6.55
CA LEU A 349 12.85 7.38 6.82
C LEU A 349 12.87 6.54 5.53
N ILE A 350 12.24 7.03 4.45
CA ILE A 350 12.27 6.33 3.15
C ILE A 350 13.63 6.47 2.43
N ASP A 351 14.32 7.60 2.61
CA ASP A 351 15.69 7.79 2.09
C ASP A 351 16.65 6.78 2.73
N HIS A 352 16.62 6.63 4.07
CA HIS A 352 17.44 5.67 4.80
C HIS A 352 17.16 4.22 4.37
N PHE A 353 15.87 3.87 4.21
CA PHE A 353 15.48 2.59 3.65
C PHE A 353 16.06 2.36 2.26
N SER A 354 15.92 3.35 1.36
CA SER A 354 16.37 3.24 -0.03
C SER A 354 17.88 3.03 -0.11
N HIS A 355 18.67 3.76 0.69
CA HIS A 355 20.11 3.58 0.76
C HIS A 355 20.51 2.20 1.31
N ASN A 356 19.85 1.72 2.38
CA ASN A 356 20.15 0.40 2.93
C ASN A 356 19.74 -0.74 1.98
N ALA A 357 18.59 -0.59 1.32
CA ALA A 357 18.11 -1.53 0.31
C ALA A 357 19.05 -1.59 -0.89
N GLU A 358 19.52 -0.45 -1.41
CA GLU A 358 20.52 -0.42 -2.49
C GLU A 358 21.82 -1.12 -2.07
N HIS A 359 22.30 -0.84 -0.86
CA HIS A 359 23.51 -1.46 -0.33
C HIS A 359 23.37 -2.98 -0.19
N ARG A 360 22.24 -3.48 0.35
CA ARG A 360 21.97 -4.93 0.44
C ARG A 360 21.86 -5.58 -0.93
N MET A 361 21.21 -4.94 -1.90
CA MET A 361 21.13 -5.45 -3.27
C MET A 361 22.52 -5.64 -3.90
N ASP A 362 23.42 -4.67 -3.68
CA ASP A 362 24.78 -4.74 -4.20
C ASP A 362 25.63 -5.78 -3.47
N VAL A 363 25.71 -5.68 -2.14
CA VAL A 363 26.63 -6.48 -1.31
C VAL A 363 26.15 -7.92 -1.10
N LEU A 364 24.87 -8.12 -0.79
CA LEU A 364 24.34 -9.45 -0.45
C LEU A 364 23.87 -10.23 -1.69
N HIS A 365 23.37 -9.53 -2.70
CA HIS A 365 22.72 -10.15 -3.86
C HIS A 365 23.49 -9.97 -5.18
N GLY A 366 24.66 -9.31 -5.13
CA GLY A 366 25.51 -9.14 -6.30
C GLY A 366 24.88 -8.33 -7.44
N LEU A 367 23.84 -7.53 -7.14
CA LEU A 367 23.16 -6.68 -8.13
C LEU A 367 23.97 -5.41 -8.39
N THR A 368 25.13 -5.60 -9.02
CA THR A 368 26.11 -4.52 -9.30
C THR A 368 25.61 -3.49 -10.31
N SER A 369 24.63 -3.85 -11.15
CA SER A 369 24.03 -2.94 -12.12
C SER A 369 23.13 -1.90 -11.44
N ARG A 370 23.59 -0.63 -11.46
CA ARG A 370 22.83 0.51 -10.94
C ARG A 370 21.46 0.67 -11.59
N ALA A 371 21.34 0.40 -12.89
CA ALA A 371 20.07 0.48 -13.60
C ALA A 371 19.06 -0.56 -13.09
N ILE A 372 19.52 -1.78 -12.80
CA ILE A 372 18.70 -2.84 -12.21
C ILE A 372 18.29 -2.44 -10.80
N ARG A 373 19.23 -2.02 -9.94
CA ARG A 373 18.92 -1.55 -8.58
C ARG A 373 17.90 -0.41 -8.56
N ASN A 374 18.05 0.59 -9.43
CA ASN A 374 17.08 1.69 -9.54
C ASN A 374 15.67 1.22 -9.91
N LYS A 375 15.55 0.17 -10.74
CA LYS A 375 14.24 -0.44 -11.05
C LYS A 375 13.66 -1.11 -9.81
N PHE A 376 14.44 -1.94 -9.11
CA PHE A 376 14.01 -2.59 -7.87
C PHE A 376 13.63 -1.58 -6.77
N LEU A 377 14.36 -0.48 -6.62
CA LEU A 377 14.04 0.59 -5.67
C LEU A 377 12.69 1.26 -5.99
N LYS A 378 12.37 1.47 -7.27
CA LYS A 378 11.06 1.98 -7.69
C LYS A 378 9.95 0.98 -7.35
N ASP A 379 10.18 -0.31 -7.60
CA ASP A 379 9.22 -1.36 -7.25
C ASP A 379 8.99 -1.43 -5.72
N LEU A 380 10.05 -1.32 -4.92
CA LEU A 380 9.97 -1.24 -3.46
C LEU A 380 9.22 0.01 -2.98
N PHE A 381 9.42 1.16 -3.62
CA PHE A 381 8.69 2.39 -3.27
C PHE A 381 7.19 2.25 -3.50
N ILE A 382 6.78 1.60 -4.61
CA ILE A 382 5.37 1.28 -4.87
C ILE A 382 4.85 0.30 -3.81
N GLN A 383 5.62 -0.73 -3.46
CA GLN A 383 5.25 -1.66 -2.39
C GLN A 383 5.06 -0.95 -1.05
N TRP A 384 5.95 -0.04 -0.67
CA TRP A 384 5.84 0.77 0.54
C TRP A 384 4.51 1.54 0.60
N ARG A 385 4.11 2.19 -0.51
CA ARG A 385 2.81 2.88 -0.60
C ARG A 385 1.63 1.93 -0.47
N GLY A 386 1.72 0.76 -1.10
CA GLY A 386 0.73 -0.31 -0.95
C GLY A 386 0.58 -0.78 0.49
N VAL A 387 1.71 -0.92 1.21
CA VAL A 387 1.76 -1.27 2.64
C VAL A 387 1.08 -0.19 3.48
N LEU A 388 1.41 1.09 3.27
CA LEU A 388 0.76 2.21 3.97
C LEU A 388 -0.76 2.15 3.84
N ALA A 389 -1.27 2.01 2.62
CA ALA A 389 -2.70 1.96 2.34
C ALA A 389 -3.37 0.72 2.96
N ALA A 390 -2.76 -0.47 2.81
CA ALA A 390 -3.32 -1.72 3.28
C ALA A 390 -3.39 -1.81 4.81
N TYR A 391 -2.34 -1.34 5.51
CA TYR A 391 -2.33 -1.33 6.97
C TYR A 391 -3.22 -0.22 7.54
N ASP A 392 -3.31 0.96 6.90
CA ASP A 392 -4.26 1.99 7.30
C ASP A 392 -5.71 1.49 7.18
N GLU A 393 -6.04 0.78 6.09
CA GLU A 393 -7.33 0.12 5.93
C GLU A 393 -7.57 -0.91 7.05
N GLY A 394 -6.57 -1.72 7.36
CA GLY A 394 -6.61 -2.72 8.42
C GLY A 394 -6.88 -2.13 9.80
N LEU A 395 -6.17 -1.07 10.17
CA LEU A 395 -6.35 -0.39 11.46
C LEU A 395 -7.78 0.14 11.63
N VAL A 396 -8.37 0.68 10.56
CA VAL A 396 -9.72 1.28 10.56
C VAL A 396 -10.82 0.22 10.53
N LYS A 397 -10.67 -0.83 9.71
CA LYS A 397 -11.73 -1.83 9.52
C LYS A 397 -11.73 -2.96 10.55
N GLY A 398 -10.62 -3.13 11.27
CA GLY A 398 -10.48 -4.13 12.32
C GLY A 398 -9.53 -5.27 11.96
N ASP A 399 -9.30 -6.14 12.95
CA ASP A 399 -8.17 -7.06 12.96
C ASP A 399 -8.20 -8.11 11.85
N ALA A 400 -9.38 -8.51 11.38
CA ALA A 400 -9.49 -9.42 10.23
C ALA A 400 -8.94 -8.81 8.93
N VAL A 401 -9.19 -7.51 8.70
CA VAL A 401 -8.68 -6.81 7.52
C VAL A 401 -7.18 -6.53 7.66
N LEU A 402 -6.74 -6.18 8.88
CA LEU A 402 -5.32 -6.02 9.17
C LEU A 402 -4.55 -7.34 8.99
N GLY A 403 -5.10 -8.46 9.48
CA GLY A 403 -4.54 -9.80 9.31
C GLY A 403 -4.46 -10.20 7.85
N ALA A 404 -5.47 -9.88 7.03
CA ALA A 404 -5.41 -10.11 5.59
C ALA A 404 -4.30 -9.26 4.92
N ALA A 405 -4.04 -8.03 5.38
CA ALA A 405 -2.94 -7.22 4.87
C ALA A 405 -1.57 -7.78 5.28
N VAL A 406 -1.42 -8.17 6.55
CA VAL A 406 -0.21 -8.82 7.08
C VAL A 406 0.11 -10.10 6.31
N TRP A 407 -0.89 -10.97 6.10
CA TRP A 407 -0.75 -12.21 5.35
C TRP A 407 -0.31 -11.97 3.90
N ARG A 408 -0.90 -10.99 3.21
CA ARG A 408 -0.49 -10.64 1.84
C ARG A 408 0.95 -10.15 1.76
N ASN A 409 1.40 -9.36 2.73
CA ASN A 409 2.71 -8.73 2.69
C ASN A 409 3.83 -9.64 3.22
N LEU A 410 3.65 -10.30 4.36
CA LEU A 410 4.69 -11.14 4.98
C LEU A 410 4.71 -12.57 4.43
N TRP A 411 3.56 -13.13 4.08
CA TRP A 411 3.44 -14.49 3.55
C TRP A 411 3.11 -14.53 2.06
N LYS A 412 3.23 -13.39 1.35
CA LYS A 412 2.99 -13.29 -0.10
C LYS A 412 1.64 -13.86 -0.55
N ALA A 413 0.62 -13.78 0.31
CA ALA A 413 -0.70 -14.39 0.10
C ALA A 413 -0.66 -15.92 -0.12
N SER A 414 0.38 -16.59 0.39
CA SER A 414 0.50 -18.04 0.33
C SER A 414 -0.39 -18.72 1.35
N HIS A 415 -1.09 -19.79 0.95
CA HIS A 415 -1.82 -20.67 1.86
C HIS A 415 -0.97 -21.81 2.41
N THR A 416 0.26 -21.94 1.92
CA THR A 416 1.25 -22.90 2.39
C THR A 416 2.39 -22.17 3.09
N GLY A 417 2.83 -22.72 4.21
CA GLY A 417 4.06 -22.31 4.87
C GLY A 417 5.29 -22.63 3.99
N PRO A 418 6.45 -22.12 4.39
CA PRO A 418 7.72 -22.36 3.69
C PRO A 418 8.08 -23.83 3.45
N HIS A 419 7.58 -24.74 4.28
CA HIS A 419 7.90 -26.17 4.21
C HIS A 419 6.74 -27.01 3.64
N GLY A 420 5.75 -26.36 3.00
CA GLY A 420 4.62 -27.01 2.35
C GLY A 420 3.46 -27.38 3.29
N GLU A 421 3.54 -27.01 4.56
CA GLU A 421 2.46 -27.15 5.55
C GLU A 421 1.33 -26.14 5.31
N GLU A 422 0.13 -26.41 5.81
CA GLU A 422 -0.97 -25.44 5.77
C GLU A 422 -0.63 -24.19 6.61
N MET A 423 -1.05 -23.02 6.13
CA MET A 423 -0.81 -21.75 6.82
C MET A 423 -1.37 -21.77 8.25
N ASP A 424 -0.49 -21.60 9.24
CA ASP A 424 -0.89 -21.40 10.62
C ASP A 424 -1.37 -19.96 10.84
N TRP A 425 -2.69 -19.77 10.80
CA TRP A 425 -3.34 -18.48 11.00
C TRP A 425 -3.06 -17.86 12.38
N THR A 426 -2.62 -18.63 13.38
CA THR A 426 -2.21 -18.07 14.67
C THR A 426 -0.98 -17.17 14.53
N LYS A 427 -0.07 -17.47 13.59
CA LYS A 427 1.10 -16.64 13.28
C LYS A 427 0.69 -15.26 12.74
N VAL A 428 -0.29 -15.23 11.84
CA VAL A 428 -0.87 -13.97 11.32
C VAL A 428 -1.52 -13.18 12.45
N ALA A 429 -2.31 -13.85 13.31
CA ALA A 429 -2.94 -13.20 14.45
C ALA A 429 -1.92 -12.65 15.46
N ARG A 430 -0.79 -13.34 15.68
CA ARG A 430 0.31 -12.87 16.55
C ARG A 430 0.92 -11.58 16.03
N VAL A 431 1.15 -11.47 14.71
CA VAL A 431 1.64 -10.22 14.12
C VAL A 431 0.62 -9.10 14.24
N VAL A 432 -0.68 -9.38 14.10
CA VAL A 432 -1.74 -8.39 14.32
C VAL A 432 -1.75 -7.90 15.78
N ALA A 433 -1.66 -8.82 16.75
CA ALA A 433 -1.56 -8.49 18.17
C ALA A 433 -0.32 -7.62 18.46
N TYR A 434 0.84 -8.02 17.91
CA TYR A 434 2.08 -7.27 17.96
C TYR A 434 1.90 -5.84 17.43
N MET A 435 1.33 -5.65 16.22
CA MET A 435 1.10 -4.32 15.65
C MET A 435 0.20 -3.46 16.55
N ARG A 436 -0.87 -4.04 17.11
CA ARG A 436 -1.79 -3.32 18.02
C ARG A 436 -1.09 -2.90 19.30
N ARG A 437 -0.32 -3.79 19.92
CA ARG A 437 0.47 -3.49 21.12
C ARG A 437 1.48 -2.40 20.84
N VAL A 438 2.27 -2.53 19.77
CA VAL A 438 3.29 -1.54 19.42
C VAL A 438 2.69 -0.16 19.17
N ILE A 439 1.59 -0.05 18.41
CA ILE A 439 0.90 1.24 18.21
C ILE A 439 0.42 1.81 19.56
N SER A 440 -0.15 0.98 20.42
CA SER A 440 -0.59 1.39 21.76
C SER A 440 0.57 1.91 22.59
N GLU A 441 1.70 1.20 22.65
CA GLU A 441 2.89 1.62 23.39
C GLU A 441 3.52 2.90 22.81
N LEU A 442 3.68 2.98 21.49
CA LEU A 442 4.21 4.16 20.80
C LEU A 442 3.36 5.41 21.08
N SER A 443 2.05 5.26 21.21
CA SER A 443 1.14 6.37 21.52
C SER A 443 1.39 7.01 22.88
N GLN A 444 1.99 6.27 23.82
CA GLN A 444 2.29 6.75 25.17
C GLN A 444 3.64 7.47 25.27
N ILE A 445 4.44 7.45 24.19
CA ILE A 445 5.82 7.94 24.21
C ILE A 445 5.90 9.29 23.52
N ASN A 446 6.64 10.22 24.12
CA ASN A 446 6.95 11.50 23.49
C ASN A 446 7.97 11.32 22.37
N GLU A 447 7.85 12.14 21.33
CA GLU A 447 8.73 12.13 20.16
C GLU A 447 10.21 12.09 20.56
N ALA A 448 10.64 12.96 21.46
CA ALA A 448 12.03 13.08 21.86
C ALA A 448 12.58 11.82 22.56
N ASP A 449 11.70 10.97 23.09
CA ASP A 449 12.07 9.75 23.80
C ASP A 449 11.86 8.49 22.94
N LEU A 450 11.41 8.61 21.68
CA LEU A 450 11.13 7.47 20.80
C LEU A 450 12.35 6.55 20.68
N ILE A 451 13.52 7.11 20.38
CA ILE A 451 14.77 6.33 20.23
C ILE A 451 15.07 5.49 21.47
N LEU A 452 14.81 6.04 22.67
CA LEU A 452 15.14 5.38 23.94
C LEU A 452 14.29 4.15 24.24
N HIS A 453 13.11 4.05 23.61
CA HIS A 453 12.12 3.02 23.94
C HIS A 453 11.93 1.98 22.85
N ILE A 454 12.17 2.34 21.58
CA ILE A 454 11.94 1.46 20.43
C ILE A 454 13.01 0.36 20.36
N GLY A 455 14.29 0.72 20.58
CA GLY A 455 15.41 -0.23 20.63
C GLY A 455 15.57 -0.94 21.97
N PRO A 456 16.59 -1.82 22.09
CA PRO A 456 16.90 -2.53 23.33
C PRO A 456 17.06 -1.56 24.51
N ARG A 457 16.35 -1.82 25.61
CA ARG A 457 16.38 -0.95 26.79
C ARG A 457 17.56 -1.30 27.70
N PRO A 458 18.06 -0.35 28.50
CA PRO A 458 19.08 -0.62 29.51
C PRO A 458 18.68 -1.81 30.40
N GLY A 459 19.62 -2.74 30.62
CA GLY A 459 19.38 -3.97 31.39
C GLY A 459 18.85 -5.15 30.56
N GLY A 460 18.99 -5.13 29.24
CA GLY A 460 18.70 -6.28 28.36
C GLY A 460 17.22 -6.55 28.12
N LYS A 461 16.34 -5.62 28.52
CA LYS A 461 14.90 -5.74 28.25
C LYS A 461 14.62 -5.43 26.78
N PRO A 462 13.74 -6.20 26.12
CA PRO A 462 13.33 -5.91 24.75
C PRO A 462 12.72 -4.50 24.66
N GLY A 463 13.03 -3.81 23.56
CA GLY A 463 12.37 -2.56 23.19
C GLY A 463 10.91 -2.80 22.80
N ILE A 464 10.19 -1.73 22.44
CA ILE A 464 8.78 -1.84 22.00
C ILE A 464 8.63 -2.82 20.83
N PHE A 465 9.58 -2.77 19.89
CA PHE A 465 9.59 -3.66 18.71
C PHE A 465 10.03 -5.09 19.04
N GLY A 466 10.52 -5.33 20.25
CA GLY A 466 10.91 -6.66 20.66
C GLY A 466 9.71 -7.59 20.83
N TYR A 467 10.04 -8.89 20.84
CA TYR A 467 9.11 -9.96 21.16
C TYR A 467 8.46 -9.73 22.54
N SER A 468 7.17 -10.04 22.63
CA SER A 468 6.41 -10.02 23.88
C SER A 468 5.55 -11.27 23.99
N GLU A 469 5.71 -12.00 25.10
CA GLU A 469 4.89 -13.18 25.39
C GLU A 469 3.40 -12.84 25.48
N LEU A 470 3.06 -11.57 25.79
CA LEU A 470 1.68 -11.10 25.80
C LEU A 470 1.01 -11.21 24.43
N ASP A 471 1.75 -10.95 23.34
CA ASP A 471 1.20 -11.02 21.98
C ASP A 471 0.81 -12.45 21.64
N LYS A 472 1.64 -13.41 22.08
CA LYS A 472 1.40 -14.84 21.94
C LYS A 472 0.23 -15.31 22.81
N GLN A 473 0.24 -14.96 24.09
CA GLN A 473 -0.84 -15.32 25.03
C GLN A 473 -2.20 -14.77 24.61
N LEU A 474 -2.26 -13.57 24.01
CA LEU A 474 -3.50 -12.97 23.55
C LEU A 474 -4.15 -13.75 22.40
N VAL A 475 -3.33 -14.44 21.61
CA VAL A 475 -3.79 -15.30 20.50
C VAL A 475 -4.08 -16.72 21.00
N ASP A 476 -3.20 -17.27 21.83
CA ASP A 476 -3.30 -18.66 22.29
C ASP A 476 -4.40 -18.83 23.38
N GLY A 477 -4.64 -17.81 24.20
CA GLY A 477 -5.60 -17.83 25.32
C GLY A 477 -7.08 -17.73 24.93
N LYS A 478 -7.40 -17.68 23.63
CA LYS A 478 -8.78 -17.67 23.11
C LYS A 478 -9.22 -19.01 22.50
N ARG A 479 -8.49 -20.09 22.74
CA ARG A 479 -8.89 -21.45 22.33
C ARG A 479 -9.83 -22.11 23.32
#